data_AF-A0A3Q7XKV0-F1
#
_entry.id   AF-A0A3Q7XKV0-F1
#
_cell.length_a   1.000
_cell.length_b   1.000
_cell.length_c   1.000
_cell.angle_alpha   90.00
_cell.angle_beta   90.00
_cell.angle_gamma   90.00
#
_symmetry.space_group_name_H-M   'P 1'
#
loop_
_entity.id
_entity.type
_entity.pdbx_description
1 polymer ?
#
loop_
_entity_poly.entity_id
_entity_poly.type
_entity_poly.pdbx_seq_one_letter_code
_entity_poly.pdbx_strand_id
1 'polypeptide(L)'
;MACDSSRFDVIIEKKIPLVLSVGALDMVNFGAKDTIPQNFQQRNIYEHNNQVSLMRTTVDENRKFADFIANKLNSSSSKICVCLPEKGISALDAPGNPFYDPEATDTLLHELQRLIQTDDNRQVKVYPHHINDLEFANALVDAFLVVNEQTGKDSTPPPVAIPESVEHFHEDSVSNTSSFGTIVYTPREFPDAKPGSHFI
;
A
#
# COMPACT_ATOMS: atom_id res chain seq x y z
N MET A 1 13.33 0.32 -12.95
CA MET A 1 12.80 1.61 -12.43
C MET A 1 13.23 1.72 -10.98
N ALA A 2 14.32 2.42 -10.68
CA ALA A 2 14.88 2.48 -9.33
C ALA A 2 14.44 3.76 -8.61
N CYS A 3 14.39 3.72 -7.28
CA CYS A 3 14.40 4.93 -6.47
C CYS A 3 15.86 5.39 -6.24
N ASP A 4 16.02 6.63 -5.82
CA ASP A 4 17.30 7.11 -5.29
C ASP A 4 17.52 6.63 -3.83
N SER A 5 18.67 6.97 -3.28
CA SER A 5 19.06 6.65 -1.89
C SER A 5 18.27 7.44 -0.83
N SER A 6 17.53 8.47 -1.22
CA SER A 6 16.72 9.31 -0.32
C SER A 6 15.32 8.76 -0.08
N ARG A 7 14.97 7.62 -0.70
CA ARG A 7 13.69 6.95 -0.48
C ARG A 7 13.39 6.83 1.01
N PHE A 8 12.17 7.24 1.38
CA PHE A 8 11.62 7.33 2.74
C PHE A 8 12.04 8.54 3.58
N ASP A 9 13.12 9.26 3.24
CA ASP A 9 13.66 10.33 4.10
C ASP A 9 12.63 11.43 4.39
N VAL A 10 11.92 11.91 3.36
CA VAL A 10 10.91 12.97 3.54
C VAL A 10 9.78 12.56 4.49
N ILE A 11 9.33 11.30 4.42
CA ILE A 11 8.23 10.79 5.28
C ILE A 11 8.72 10.74 6.74
N ILE A 12 9.96 10.32 6.93
CA ILE A 12 10.63 10.23 8.23
C ILE A 12 10.85 11.63 8.82
N GLU A 13 11.39 12.55 8.04
CA GLU A 13 11.65 13.95 8.43
C GLU A 13 10.37 14.68 8.82
N LYS A 14 9.29 14.46 8.07
CA LYS A 14 7.99 15.09 8.31
C LYS A 14 7.18 14.41 9.42
N LYS A 15 7.66 13.30 9.98
CA LYS A 15 6.99 12.53 11.03
C LYS A 15 5.56 12.12 10.65
N ILE A 16 5.33 11.84 9.36
CA ILE A 16 4.02 11.42 8.87
C ILE A 16 3.81 9.95 9.25
N PRO A 17 2.63 9.56 9.79
CA PRO A 17 2.31 8.16 10.01
C PRO A 17 2.49 7.34 8.74
N LEU A 18 3.17 6.20 8.84
CA LEU A 18 3.53 5.38 7.69
C LEU A 18 3.07 3.93 7.88
N VAL A 19 2.33 3.43 6.91
CA VAL A 19 2.17 1.99 6.70
C VAL A 19 3.00 1.58 5.49
N LEU A 20 3.88 0.61 5.67
CA LEU A 20 4.76 0.09 4.61
C LEU A 20 4.46 -1.39 4.37
N SER A 21 4.55 -1.82 3.11
CA SER A 21 4.57 -3.22 2.72
C SER A 21 5.65 -3.48 1.66
N VAL A 22 5.74 -4.71 1.17
CA VAL A 22 6.84 -5.25 0.35
C VAL A 22 6.41 -5.58 -1.09
N GLY A 23 5.34 -4.94 -1.55
CA GLY A 23 4.77 -5.23 -2.87
C GLY A 23 5.75 -5.08 -4.02
N ALA A 24 5.74 -6.07 -4.90
CA ALA A 24 6.59 -6.16 -6.09
C ALA A 24 8.11 -6.09 -5.83
N LEU A 25 8.59 -6.39 -4.61
CA LEU A 25 10.04 -6.53 -4.35
C LEU A 25 10.63 -7.83 -4.92
N ASP A 26 9.81 -8.70 -5.48
CA ASP A 26 10.20 -9.90 -6.23
C ASP A 26 10.75 -9.58 -7.62
N MET A 27 10.67 -8.33 -8.09
CA MET A 27 11.01 -8.00 -9.48
C MET A 27 11.87 -6.74 -9.66
N VAL A 28 12.80 -6.82 -10.60
CA VAL A 28 13.56 -5.68 -11.14
C VAL A 28 13.13 -5.43 -12.58
N ASN A 29 12.66 -4.23 -12.87
CA ASN A 29 12.26 -3.86 -14.23
C ASN A 29 13.45 -3.52 -15.12
N PHE A 30 13.47 -4.13 -16.31
CA PHE A 30 14.30 -3.77 -17.45
C PHE A 30 13.41 -3.35 -18.64
N GLY A 31 14.05 -2.89 -19.72
CA GLY A 31 13.40 -2.65 -21.00
C GLY A 31 13.10 -3.95 -21.75
N ALA A 32 13.13 -3.88 -23.08
CA ALA A 32 13.02 -5.07 -23.94
C ALA A 32 14.11 -6.10 -23.58
N LYS A 33 13.81 -7.39 -23.79
CA LYS A 33 14.66 -8.50 -23.31
C LYS A 33 16.10 -8.44 -23.82
N ASP A 34 16.30 -7.99 -25.05
CA ASP A 34 17.60 -7.80 -25.70
C ASP A 34 18.42 -6.65 -25.09
N THR A 35 17.78 -5.75 -24.33
CA THR A 35 18.44 -4.65 -23.61
C THR A 35 18.92 -5.04 -22.21
N ILE A 36 18.58 -6.24 -21.73
CA ILE A 36 18.99 -6.72 -20.40
C ILE A 36 20.52 -6.89 -20.39
N PRO A 37 21.24 -6.29 -19.41
CA PRO A 37 22.68 -6.43 -19.28
C PRO A 37 23.13 -7.89 -19.23
N GLN A 38 24.27 -8.19 -19.87
CA GLN A 38 24.74 -9.57 -20.09
C GLN A 38 24.86 -10.40 -18.80
N ASN A 39 25.25 -9.77 -17.69
CA ASN A 39 25.38 -10.39 -16.38
C ASN A 39 24.03 -10.84 -15.76
N PHE A 40 22.90 -10.36 -16.30
CA PHE A 40 21.54 -10.70 -15.84
C PHE A 40 20.77 -11.57 -16.83
N GLN A 41 21.30 -11.85 -18.02
CA GLN A 41 20.57 -12.59 -19.06
C GLN A 41 20.24 -14.05 -18.68
N GLN A 42 20.99 -14.65 -17.75
CA GLN A 42 20.75 -16.01 -17.25
C GLN A 42 19.83 -16.07 -16.03
N ARG A 43 19.27 -14.93 -15.60
CA ARG A 43 18.32 -14.86 -14.49
C ARG A 43 16.93 -15.30 -14.97
N ASN A 44 16.03 -15.54 -14.02
CA ASN A 44 14.62 -15.78 -14.34
C ASN A 44 13.98 -14.48 -14.84
N ILE A 45 13.77 -14.39 -16.16
CA ILE A 45 13.20 -13.23 -16.85
C ILE A 45 11.77 -13.55 -17.31
N TYR A 46 10.85 -12.66 -16.97
CA TYR A 46 9.47 -12.66 -17.47
C TYR A 46 9.28 -11.51 -18.47
N GLU A 47 8.94 -11.83 -19.72
CA GLU A 47 8.60 -10.83 -20.74
C GLU A 47 7.17 -10.36 -20.52
N HIS A 48 7.00 -9.20 -19.88
CA HIS A 48 5.66 -8.65 -19.65
C HIS A 48 5.06 -8.12 -20.94
N ASN A 49 5.86 -7.41 -21.74
CA ASN A 49 5.52 -7.02 -23.11
C ASN A 49 6.81 -6.75 -23.91
N ASN A 50 6.67 -6.38 -25.20
CA ASN A 50 7.81 -6.13 -26.10
C ASN A 50 8.75 -4.99 -25.65
N GLN A 51 8.38 -4.19 -24.65
CA GLN A 51 9.16 -3.06 -24.14
C GLN A 51 9.61 -3.23 -22.70
N VAL A 52 9.05 -4.20 -21.95
CA VAL A 52 9.28 -4.37 -20.52
C VAL A 52 9.49 -5.83 -20.20
N SER A 53 10.63 -6.10 -19.58
CA SER A 53 10.98 -7.40 -19.00
C SER A 53 11.17 -7.24 -17.50
N LEU A 54 10.74 -8.25 -16.75
CA LEU A 54 10.89 -8.32 -15.30
C LEU A 54 11.93 -9.39 -14.98
N MET A 55 12.83 -9.11 -14.04
CA MET A 55 13.79 -10.08 -13.54
C MET A 55 13.43 -10.46 -12.10
N ARG A 56 13.27 -11.75 -11.82
CA ARG A 56 13.02 -12.25 -10.45
C ARG A 56 14.21 -11.97 -9.55
N THR A 57 13.98 -11.34 -8.40
CA THR A 57 14.99 -11.08 -7.37
C THR A 57 15.37 -12.36 -6.62
N THR A 58 16.63 -12.48 -6.21
CA THR A 58 17.13 -13.62 -5.42
C THR A 58 16.92 -13.42 -3.92
N VAL A 59 17.09 -14.50 -3.16
CA VAL A 59 17.19 -14.49 -1.69
C VAL A 59 18.18 -13.42 -1.19
N ASP A 60 19.40 -13.37 -1.74
CA ASP A 60 20.42 -12.40 -1.32
C ASP A 60 20.08 -10.94 -1.69
N GLU A 61 19.39 -10.72 -2.80
CA GLU A 61 18.88 -9.39 -3.16
C GLU A 61 17.77 -8.96 -2.20
N ASN A 62 16.90 -9.89 -1.78
CA ASN A 62 15.86 -9.63 -0.78
C ASN A 62 16.44 -9.28 0.60
N ARG A 63 17.55 -9.91 1.03
CA ARG A 63 18.28 -9.48 2.23
C ARG A 63 18.73 -8.02 2.13
N LYS A 64 19.29 -7.62 0.97
CA LYS A 64 19.72 -6.22 0.75
C LYS A 64 18.57 -5.23 0.76
N PHE A 65 17.39 -5.62 0.27
CA PHE A 65 16.19 -4.79 0.37
C PHE A 65 15.75 -4.62 1.82
N ALA A 66 15.75 -5.71 2.60
CA ALA A 66 15.45 -5.66 4.02
C ALA A 66 16.42 -4.73 4.76
N ASP A 67 17.74 -4.85 4.51
CA ASP A 67 18.76 -3.96 5.07
C ASP A 67 18.50 -2.49 4.73
N PHE A 68 18.23 -2.18 3.45
CA PHE A 68 17.94 -0.81 3.02
C PHE A 68 16.72 -0.23 3.75
N ILE A 69 15.62 -0.98 3.77
CA ILE A 69 14.36 -0.56 4.40
C ILE A 69 14.56 -0.40 5.91
N ALA A 70 15.13 -1.39 6.59
CA ALA A 70 15.31 -1.37 8.04
C ALA A 70 16.22 -0.22 8.48
N ASN A 71 17.31 0.06 7.75
CA ASN A 71 18.18 1.19 8.05
C ASN A 71 17.45 2.54 7.99
N LYS A 72 16.56 2.72 7.02
CA LYS A 72 15.72 3.92 6.93
C LYS A 72 14.69 3.96 8.06
N LEU A 73 13.98 2.87 8.31
CA LEU A 73 12.93 2.86 9.31
C LEU A 73 13.48 3.03 10.73
N ASN A 74 14.64 2.44 11.05
CA ASN A 74 15.24 2.52 12.40
C ASN A 74 15.72 3.92 12.78
N SER A 75 16.01 4.80 11.81
CA SER A 75 16.35 6.20 12.09
C SER A 75 15.13 7.10 12.30
N SER A 76 13.93 6.55 12.10
CA SER A 76 12.68 7.31 12.20
C SER A 76 12.16 7.46 13.62
N SER A 77 11.51 8.60 13.85
CA SER A 77 10.68 8.87 15.05
C SER A 77 9.18 8.97 14.73
N SER A 78 8.78 8.63 13.49
CA SER A 78 7.36 8.55 13.08
C SER A 78 6.68 7.32 13.68
N LYS A 79 5.34 7.34 13.75
CA LYS A 79 4.55 6.13 13.91
C LYS A 79 4.58 5.30 12.61
N ILE A 80 5.02 4.04 12.69
CA ILE A 80 5.26 3.15 11.56
C ILE A 80 4.66 1.79 11.83
N CYS A 81 3.92 1.25 10.86
CA CYS A 81 3.52 -0.15 10.84
C CYS A 81 3.97 -0.80 9.53
N VAL A 82 4.84 -1.81 9.62
CA VAL A 82 5.21 -2.64 8.47
C VAL A 82 4.28 -3.85 8.43
N CYS A 83 3.57 -4.03 7.32
CA CYS A 83 2.64 -5.14 7.11
C CYS A 83 3.19 -6.08 6.04
N LEU A 84 3.37 -7.34 6.41
CA LEU A 84 4.07 -8.34 5.60
C LEU A 84 3.11 -9.47 5.19
N PRO A 85 2.90 -9.72 3.88
CA PRO A 85 2.06 -10.81 3.39
C PRO A 85 2.89 -12.09 3.22
N GLU A 86 2.57 -13.13 3.99
CA GLU A 86 3.32 -14.40 4.02
C GLU A 86 3.18 -15.24 2.74
N LYS A 87 2.05 -15.13 2.03
CA LYS A 87 1.77 -16.03 0.90
C LYS A 87 2.28 -15.54 -0.45
N GLY A 88 2.86 -14.34 -0.49
CA GLY A 88 3.45 -13.76 -1.70
C GLY A 88 3.28 -12.26 -1.82
N ILE A 89 4.19 -11.64 -2.57
CA ILE A 89 4.36 -10.17 -2.61
C ILE A 89 4.00 -9.54 -3.97
N SER A 90 3.56 -10.33 -4.95
CA SER A 90 3.08 -9.84 -6.25
C SER A 90 2.16 -10.86 -6.91
N ALA A 91 1.42 -10.45 -7.94
CA ALA A 91 0.63 -11.41 -8.73
C ALA A 91 1.46 -12.53 -9.38
N LEU A 92 2.76 -12.29 -9.62
CA LEU A 92 3.68 -13.28 -10.19
C LEU A 92 4.33 -14.17 -9.12
N ASP A 93 4.29 -13.76 -7.86
CA ASP A 93 4.81 -14.49 -6.70
C ASP A 93 3.67 -15.22 -5.96
N ALA A 94 3.00 -16.13 -6.66
CA ALA A 94 1.91 -16.94 -6.11
C ALA A 94 1.95 -18.36 -6.70
N PRO A 95 1.47 -19.40 -6.00
CA PRO A 95 1.56 -20.79 -6.46
C PRO A 95 1.18 -20.97 -7.94
N GLY A 96 2.09 -21.55 -8.73
CA GLY A 96 1.92 -21.77 -10.17
C GLY A 96 2.31 -20.60 -11.07
N ASN A 97 2.70 -19.45 -10.52
CA ASN A 97 3.15 -18.29 -11.29
C ASN A 97 4.68 -18.24 -11.46
N PRO A 98 5.19 -17.50 -12.47
CA PRO A 98 6.60 -17.56 -12.87
C PRO A 98 7.62 -17.12 -11.80
N PHE A 99 7.22 -16.26 -10.87
CA PHE A 99 8.09 -15.68 -9.85
C PHE A 99 7.82 -16.25 -8.46
N TYR A 100 6.97 -17.30 -8.33
CA TYR A 100 6.69 -17.92 -7.06
C TYR A 100 7.96 -18.53 -6.45
N ASP A 101 8.41 -17.93 -5.36
CA ASP A 101 9.59 -18.34 -4.62
C ASP A 101 9.37 -18.07 -3.12
N PRO A 102 8.80 -19.04 -2.39
CA PRO A 102 8.55 -18.89 -0.96
C PRO A 102 9.84 -18.70 -0.16
N GLU A 103 10.99 -19.21 -0.60
CA GLU A 103 12.26 -19.02 0.11
C GLU A 103 12.71 -17.55 0.08
N ALA A 104 12.59 -16.90 -1.08
CA ALA A 104 12.89 -15.47 -1.21
C ALA A 104 11.93 -14.61 -0.38
N THR A 105 10.63 -14.94 -0.40
CA THR A 105 9.62 -14.22 0.38
C THR A 105 9.82 -14.41 1.88
N ASP A 106 10.01 -15.64 2.35
CA ASP A 106 10.30 -15.95 3.76
C ASP A 106 11.57 -15.25 4.24
N THR A 107 12.61 -15.22 3.41
CA THR A 107 13.86 -14.52 3.74
C THR A 107 13.63 -13.02 3.90
N LEU A 108 12.92 -12.38 2.97
CA LEU A 108 12.61 -10.95 3.05
C LEU A 108 11.86 -10.62 4.35
N LEU A 109 10.83 -11.41 4.64
CA LEU A 109 9.97 -11.24 5.81
C LEU A 109 10.75 -11.41 7.10
N HIS A 110 11.51 -12.49 7.20
CA HIS A 110 12.34 -12.78 8.37
C HIS A 110 13.39 -11.69 8.62
N GLU A 111 14.09 -11.23 7.58
CA GLU A 111 15.09 -10.18 7.72
C GLU A 111 14.46 -8.86 8.15
N LEU A 112 13.30 -8.48 7.60
CA LEU A 112 12.59 -7.28 8.04
C LEU A 112 12.16 -7.37 9.51
N GLN A 113 11.64 -8.52 9.95
CA GLN A 113 11.31 -8.73 11.36
C GLN A 113 12.53 -8.67 12.28
N ARG A 114 13.68 -9.18 11.82
CA ARG A 114 14.93 -9.23 12.60
C ARG A 114 15.63 -7.87 12.68
N LEU A 115 15.63 -7.10 11.60
CA LEU A 115 16.41 -5.87 11.46
C LEU A 115 15.66 -4.63 11.94
N ILE A 116 14.33 -4.61 11.85
CA ILE A 116 13.54 -3.46 12.29
C ILE A 116 13.40 -3.49 13.81
N GLN A 117 13.85 -2.43 14.46
CA GLN A 117 13.74 -2.26 15.91
C GLN A 117 12.32 -1.84 16.27
N THR A 118 11.56 -2.74 16.89
CA THR A 118 10.16 -2.46 17.27
C THR A 118 10.06 -1.74 18.61
N ASP A 119 9.13 -0.80 18.70
CA ASP A 119 8.77 -0.04 19.90
C ASP A 119 7.30 0.40 19.83
N ASP A 120 6.81 1.19 20.79
CA ASP A 120 5.42 1.66 20.82
C ASP A 120 4.98 2.42 19.56
N ASN A 121 5.93 3.04 18.83
CA ASN A 121 5.68 3.75 17.59
C ASN A 121 6.02 2.94 16.34
N ARG A 122 6.73 1.81 16.44
CA ARG A 122 7.20 1.04 15.29
C ARG A 122 6.90 -0.44 15.46
N GLN A 123 6.03 -0.96 14.61
CA GLN A 123 5.56 -2.34 14.66
C GLN A 123 5.81 -3.05 13.33
N VAL A 124 6.11 -4.36 13.38
CA VAL A 124 6.17 -5.24 12.22
C VAL A 124 5.14 -6.35 12.42
N LYS A 125 4.22 -6.49 11.47
CA LYS A 125 3.10 -7.44 11.52
C LYS A 125 3.14 -8.34 10.30
N VAL A 126 3.09 -9.65 10.55
CA VAL A 126 2.99 -10.68 9.52
C VAL A 126 1.55 -11.15 9.43
N TYR A 127 1.06 -11.32 8.19
CA TYR A 127 -0.30 -11.73 7.91
C TYR A 127 -0.30 -12.97 7.01
N PRO A 128 -1.14 -13.99 7.30
CA PRO A 128 -1.21 -15.24 6.56
C PRO A 128 -1.99 -15.11 5.23
N HIS A 129 -1.67 -14.06 4.48
CA HIS A 129 -2.36 -13.63 3.27
C HIS A 129 -1.36 -13.38 2.15
N HIS A 130 -1.84 -13.45 0.92
CA HIS A 130 -1.13 -12.93 -0.24
C HIS A 130 -1.37 -11.42 -0.34
N ILE A 131 -0.44 -10.65 -0.91
CA ILE A 131 -0.56 -9.18 -0.98
C ILE A 131 -1.84 -8.68 -1.66
N ASN A 132 -2.38 -9.48 -2.59
CA ASN A 132 -3.59 -9.17 -3.36
C ASN A 132 -4.88 -9.71 -2.72
N ASP A 133 -4.80 -10.36 -1.55
CA ASP A 133 -6.00 -10.80 -0.83
C ASP A 133 -6.71 -9.58 -0.22
N LEU A 134 -8.06 -9.60 -0.25
CA LEU A 134 -8.87 -8.51 0.30
C LEU A 134 -8.61 -8.31 1.81
N GLU A 135 -8.38 -9.40 2.52
CA GLU A 135 -8.04 -9.40 3.95
C GLU A 135 -6.72 -8.66 4.21
N PHE A 136 -5.73 -8.79 3.32
CA PHE A 136 -4.48 -8.05 3.44
C PHE A 136 -4.68 -6.56 3.18
N ALA A 137 -5.49 -6.22 2.17
CA ALA A 137 -5.85 -4.83 1.89
C ALA A 137 -6.57 -4.18 3.08
N ASN A 138 -7.52 -4.86 3.71
CA ASN A 138 -8.19 -4.39 4.91
C ASN A 138 -7.21 -4.24 6.08
N ALA A 139 -6.30 -5.19 6.28
CA ALA A 139 -5.28 -5.10 7.32
C ALA A 139 -4.33 -3.90 7.16
N LEU A 140 -4.00 -3.51 5.94
CA LEU A 140 -3.22 -2.28 5.66
C LEU A 140 -4.00 -1.03 6.09
N VAL A 141 -5.30 -0.96 5.79
CA VAL A 141 -6.15 0.16 6.19
C VAL A 141 -6.32 0.21 7.71
N ASP A 142 -6.58 -0.92 8.35
CA ASP A 142 -6.69 -1.00 9.81
C ASP A 142 -5.40 -0.53 10.48
N ALA A 143 -4.24 -0.97 9.98
CA ALA A 143 -2.94 -0.50 10.45
C ALA A 143 -2.78 1.01 10.28
N PHE A 144 -3.24 1.57 9.15
CA PHE A 144 -3.17 2.99 8.88
C PHE A 144 -4.03 3.79 9.86
N LEU A 145 -5.27 3.36 10.10
CA LEU A 145 -6.16 4.01 11.05
C LEU A 145 -5.53 4.04 12.45
N VAL A 146 -4.94 2.94 12.91
CA VAL A 146 -4.25 2.88 14.22
C VAL A 146 -3.06 3.84 14.30
N VAL A 147 -2.19 3.92 13.28
CA VAL A 147 -1.03 4.82 13.34
C VAL A 147 -1.41 6.29 13.13
N ASN A 148 -2.53 6.55 12.45
CA ASN A 148 -3.04 7.88 12.17
C ASN A 148 -4.01 8.42 13.23
N GLU A 149 -4.46 7.57 14.16
CA GLU A 149 -5.20 8.02 15.34
C GLU A 149 -4.37 9.08 16.07
N GLN A 150 -4.84 10.32 15.93
CA GLN A 150 -4.35 11.47 16.66
C GLN A 150 -4.49 11.10 18.14
N THR A 151 -3.39 11.14 18.90
CA THR A 151 -3.45 11.25 20.35
C THR A 151 -4.09 12.60 20.68
N GLY A 152 -5.40 12.69 20.50
CA GLY A 152 -6.24 13.86 20.65
C GLY A 152 -7.28 13.59 21.73
N LYS A 153 -6.82 13.48 22.98
CA LYS A 153 -7.57 14.12 24.07
C LYS A 153 -7.28 15.62 23.92
N ASP A 154 -8.02 16.26 23.03
CA ASP A 154 -8.34 17.71 23.00
C ASP A 154 -8.69 18.10 21.56
N SER A 155 -9.93 17.85 21.18
CA SER A 155 -10.61 18.59 20.13
C SER A 155 -12.11 18.42 20.35
N THR A 156 -12.65 19.27 21.22
CA THR A 156 -14.09 19.55 21.24
C THR A 156 -14.51 19.93 19.81
N PRO A 157 -15.55 19.33 19.22
CA PRO A 157 -16.04 19.79 17.94
C PRO A 157 -16.50 21.25 18.09
N PRO A 158 -16.15 22.17 17.17
CA PRO A 158 -16.77 23.49 17.17
C PRO A 158 -18.28 23.32 16.98
N PRO A 159 -19.12 24.11 17.65
CA PRO A 159 -20.55 23.98 17.53
C PRO A 159 -20.96 24.26 16.08
N VAL A 160 -21.63 23.29 15.47
CA VAL A 160 -22.26 23.44 14.16
C VAL A 160 -23.29 24.56 14.28
N ALA A 161 -23.02 25.70 13.65
CA ALA A 161 -24.00 26.76 13.52
C ALA A 161 -25.13 26.29 12.61
N ILE A 162 -26.30 26.11 13.20
CA ILE A 162 -27.56 25.88 12.47
C ILE A 162 -27.90 27.21 11.78
N PRO A 163 -28.11 27.26 10.45
CA PRO A 163 -28.62 28.46 9.81
C PRO A 163 -30.06 28.71 10.29
N GLU A 164 -30.33 29.94 10.71
CA GLU A 164 -31.67 30.41 11.06
C GLU A 164 -32.64 30.13 9.92
N SER A 165 -33.64 29.29 10.20
CA SER A 165 -34.85 29.16 9.40
C SER A 165 -35.76 30.36 9.67
N VAL A 166 -36.14 31.09 8.62
CA VAL A 166 -37.30 31.99 8.65
C VAL A 166 -38.36 31.41 7.73
N GLU A 167 -39.41 30.87 8.39
CA GLU A 167 -40.86 30.90 8.09
C GLU A 167 -41.34 30.70 6.64
N HIS A 168 -42.43 30.02 6.31
CA HIS A 168 -43.54 29.31 6.96
C HIS A 168 -44.30 28.68 5.78
N PHE A 169 -44.88 27.48 5.87
CA PHE A 169 -46.22 27.15 5.38
C PHE A 169 -46.62 25.74 5.85
N HIS A 170 -47.90 25.61 6.18
CA HIS A 170 -48.58 24.62 7.04
C HIS A 170 -48.86 23.24 6.40
N GLU A 171 -49.10 22.26 7.30
CA GLU A 171 -49.93 21.03 7.22
C GLU A 171 -49.58 19.98 6.14
N ASP A 172 -49.43 18.68 6.37
CA ASP A 172 -50.05 17.77 7.35
C ASP A 172 -49.30 16.41 7.40
N SER A 173 -49.45 15.70 8.53
CA SER A 173 -49.47 14.23 8.72
C SER A 173 -48.20 13.33 8.57
N VAL A 174 -47.87 12.78 9.75
CA VAL A 174 -47.09 11.59 10.15
C VAL A 174 -46.94 10.43 9.13
N SER A 175 -45.70 9.95 8.91
CA SER A 175 -45.32 8.52 9.05
C SER A 175 -43.81 8.26 8.93
N ASN A 176 -43.32 7.41 9.83
CA ASN A 176 -41.96 6.85 9.88
C ASN A 176 -41.70 5.91 8.69
N THR A 177 -40.58 6.10 7.98
CA THR A 177 -39.77 5.00 7.43
C THR A 177 -38.34 5.48 7.17
N SER A 178 -37.35 4.87 7.82
CA SER A 178 -35.93 4.99 7.46
C SER A 178 -35.66 4.21 6.17
N SER A 179 -35.41 4.90 5.06
CA SER A 179 -34.85 4.27 3.86
C SER A 179 -33.42 4.74 3.64
N PHE A 180 -32.47 3.81 3.70
CA PHE A 180 -31.11 4.00 3.23
C PHE A 180 -31.14 4.42 1.75
N GLY A 181 -30.75 5.66 1.47
CA GLY A 181 -30.65 6.19 0.11
C GLY A 181 -29.38 5.66 -0.57
N THR A 182 -29.57 4.91 -1.66
CA THR A 182 -28.50 4.52 -2.59
C THR A 182 -28.06 5.75 -3.38
N ILE A 183 -26.78 6.10 -3.32
CA ILE A 183 -26.22 7.18 -4.15
C ILE A 183 -26.00 6.63 -5.56
N VAL A 184 -26.81 7.08 -6.51
CA VAL A 184 -26.64 6.83 -7.94
C VAL A 184 -25.79 7.96 -8.51
N TYR A 185 -24.57 7.65 -8.95
CA TYR A 185 -23.70 8.60 -9.65
C TYR A 185 -24.17 8.76 -11.11
N THR A 186 -24.63 9.96 -11.46
CA THR A 186 -24.88 10.35 -12.86
C THR A 186 -23.67 11.11 -13.43
N PRO A 187 -23.15 10.75 -14.63
CA PRO A 187 -21.94 11.35 -15.24
C PRO A 187 -22.00 12.84 -15.65
N ARG A 188 -22.95 13.63 -15.13
CA ARG A 188 -23.14 15.04 -15.52
C ARG A 188 -22.26 16.03 -14.75
N GLU A 189 -21.42 15.56 -13.83
CA GLU A 189 -20.59 16.42 -12.96
C GLU A 189 -19.17 16.70 -13.50
N PHE A 190 -18.81 16.21 -14.70
CA PHE A 190 -17.47 16.40 -15.26
C PHE A 190 -17.52 16.86 -16.74
N PRO A 191 -17.70 18.16 -17.01
CA PRO A 191 -17.78 18.69 -18.37
C PRO A 191 -16.47 18.52 -19.18
N ASP A 192 -15.34 18.22 -18.52
CA ASP A 192 -14.02 18.07 -19.16
C ASP A 192 -13.49 16.61 -19.20
N ALA A 193 -14.28 15.62 -18.79
CA ALA A 193 -13.87 14.22 -18.85
C ALA A 193 -13.86 13.71 -20.31
N LYS A 194 -12.67 13.52 -20.87
CA LYS A 194 -12.51 12.87 -22.19
C LYS A 194 -12.94 11.40 -22.11
N PRO A 195 -13.81 10.92 -23.02
CA PRO A 195 -14.24 9.53 -23.00
C PRO A 195 -13.15 8.61 -23.57
N GLY A 196 -12.80 7.57 -22.82
CA GLY A 196 -12.22 6.33 -23.36
C GLY A 196 -10.70 6.16 -23.19
N SER A 197 -10.33 5.34 -22.22
CA SER A 197 -9.41 4.22 -22.46
C SER A 197 -9.68 3.16 -21.40
N HIS A 198 -10.41 2.12 -21.80
CA HIS A 198 -10.48 0.87 -21.05
C HIS A 198 -9.09 0.23 -21.08
N PHE A 199 -8.53 0.00 -19.91
CA PHE A 199 -7.39 -0.91 -19.74
C PHE A 199 -7.92 -2.18 -19.09
N ILE A 200 -7.77 -3.28 -19.83
CA ILE A 200 -7.85 -4.66 -19.35
C ILE A 200 -6.51 -4.98 -18.69
#